data_AF-E6TGW7-F1
#
_entry.id   AF-E6TGW7-F1
#
_cell.length_a   1.000
_cell.length_b   1.000
_cell.length_c   1.000
_cell.angle_alpha   90.00
_cell.angle_beta   90.00
_cell.angle_gamma   90.00
#
_symmetry.space_group_name_H-M   'P 1'
#
loop_
_entity.id
_entity.type
_entity.pdbx_description
1 polymer ?
#
loop_
_entity_poly.entity_id
_entity_poly.type
_entity_poly.pdbx_seq_one_letter_code
_entity_poly.pdbx_strand_id
1 'polypeptide(L)'
;MGWVRAGWAAIKRAEMWPGIATPTLWARTAGICLVFGAVTVALTTPLAVHDPTVAAVHYVNAVMALVAGIVVLRRGPRVTLWQFHWVVIVATLQITLAVSVSEGVAAVAVATLYVFVSCAAFFVAWPTAAVYLTVAITCCMTALGIASAVPWWAGLFTSATMAAIGILIIVLGQSVSRGELDAATGVPNRRGFERLISAEIGRAHSGGTGPAVVVICLDNYAAVHDEFGDRAVDALMHQLVGPWLGVLAPEHVLARRADDEFVLMLPATTEQAALALTQRLRTASPQDFSAGVSAWNPGEDAAPVLERADVALRRARSIGRNQTMLESSHLPSIAVQLRDALAAETVGVRYQPIIRLGEIDTVIGVEALLRWSPEFGSDLQANEVIRVAEDNDLIAALDQYVLRRACLDAQWIQRQVTDLRLSLSVNVSGLELVEKGYVDRVVDTLAATGWPAAQLILEVTESVIDVDRPSSIYALHELRNHGIRVAIDDFGTGYSSLSRLQKLPTDLLKLDGSFTSSITSVSSSAPPFLRAVAGLGHALGLPIVVEGVETAHEATVLRGMGFAMAQGYHFGRPQTREDVVDTIVRARL
;
A
#
# COMPACT_ATOMS: atom_id res chain seq x y z
N MET A 1 -18.13 -34.22 -16.15
CA MET A 1 -19.00 -33.12 -15.67
C MET A 1 -18.26 -31.95 -15.00
N GLY A 2 -17.06 -32.13 -14.42
CA GLY A 2 -16.28 -31.05 -13.77
C GLY A 2 -15.72 -29.97 -14.71
N TRP A 3 -15.25 -30.34 -15.91
CA TRP A 3 -14.72 -29.40 -16.91
C TRP A 3 -15.78 -28.48 -17.51
N VAL A 4 -17.01 -28.97 -17.65
CA VAL A 4 -18.15 -28.18 -18.11
C VAL A 4 -18.57 -27.17 -17.03
N ARG A 5 -18.54 -27.54 -15.74
CA ARG A 5 -18.81 -26.60 -14.63
C ARG A 5 -17.69 -25.58 -14.43
N ALA A 6 -16.42 -25.95 -14.60
CA ALA A 6 -15.29 -25.03 -14.56
C ALA A 6 -15.29 -24.05 -15.74
N GLY A 7 -15.63 -24.52 -16.94
CA GLY A 7 -15.87 -23.69 -18.12
C GLY A 7 -17.05 -22.73 -17.90
N TRP A 8 -18.17 -23.22 -17.37
CA TRP A 8 -19.32 -22.37 -17.03
C TRP A 8 -19.05 -21.37 -15.90
N ALA A 9 -18.19 -21.69 -14.94
CA ALA A 9 -17.77 -20.76 -13.87
C ALA A 9 -16.75 -19.72 -14.35
N ALA A 10 -15.91 -20.05 -15.35
CA ALA A 10 -15.07 -19.08 -16.04
C ALA A 10 -15.89 -18.17 -16.97
N ILE A 11 -16.92 -18.71 -17.63
CA ILE A 11 -17.87 -17.95 -18.45
C ILE A 11 -18.76 -17.05 -17.58
N LYS A 12 -19.21 -17.49 -16.40
CA LYS A 12 -19.93 -16.65 -15.41
C LYS A 12 -19.06 -15.55 -14.80
N ARG A 13 -17.76 -15.81 -14.58
CA ARG A 13 -16.80 -14.75 -14.20
C ARG A 13 -16.51 -13.77 -15.34
N ALA A 14 -16.77 -14.17 -16.59
CA ALA A 14 -16.65 -13.36 -17.79
C ALA A 14 -18.00 -12.75 -18.27
N GLU A 15 -19.10 -12.94 -17.53
CA GLU A 15 -20.45 -12.60 -18.02
C GLU A 15 -20.76 -11.10 -18.09
N MET A 16 -19.89 -10.24 -17.55
CA MET A 16 -19.98 -8.81 -17.79
C MET A 16 -18.59 -8.26 -18.06
N TRP A 17 -18.47 -7.41 -19.06
CA TRP A 17 -17.44 -6.37 -19.06
C TRP A 17 -17.63 -5.59 -17.77
N PRO A 18 -16.86 -5.79 -16.68
CA PRO A 18 -17.30 -5.27 -15.38
C PRO A 18 -17.23 -3.75 -15.32
N GLY A 19 -16.53 -3.14 -16.28
CA GLY A 19 -16.21 -1.73 -16.44
C GLY A 19 -17.37 -0.77 -16.66
N ILE A 20 -17.83 -0.83 -17.91
CA ILE A 20 -18.42 0.32 -18.60
C ILE A 20 -19.92 0.10 -18.80
N ALA A 21 -20.37 -1.15 -18.71
CA ALA A 21 -21.73 -1.61 -18.93
C ALA A 21 -22.65 -1.34 -17.73
N THR A 22 -22.85 -0.06 -17.41
CA THR A 22 -23.85 0.35 -16.41
C THR A 22 -25.25 0.44 -17.05
N PRO A 23 -26.34 0.18 -16.31
CA PRO A 23 -27.70 0.34 -16.81
C PRO A 23 -27.98 1.70 -17.45
N THR A 24 -27.38 2.75 -16.90
CA THR A 24 -27.46 4.11 -17.43
C THR A 24 -26.76 4.26 -18.79
N LEU A 25 -25.59 3.64 -18.96
CA LEU A 25 -24.86 3.71 -20.22
C LEU A 25 -25.49 2.83 -21.32
N TRP A 26 -26.05 1.67 -20.96
CA TRP A 26 -26.88 0.85 -21.84
C TRP A 26 -28.06 1.66 -22.38
N ALA A 27 -28.83 2.26 -21.46
CA ALA A 27 -30.01 3.04 -21.80
C ALA A 27 -29.68 4.26 -22.66
N ARG A 28 -28.61 4.99 -22.32
CA ARG A 28 -28.15 6.15 -23.11
C ARG A 28 -27.73 5.74 -24.51
N THR A 29 -26.88 4.74 -24.64
CA THR A 29 -26.32 4.35 -25.95
C THR A 29 -27.39 3.76 -26.85
N ALA A 30 -28.13 2.74 -26.38
CA ALA A 30 -29.20 2.13 -27.18
C ALA A 30 -30.31 3.13 -27.50
N GLY A 31 -30.67 3.98 -26.55
CA GLY A 31 -31.67 5.03 -26.73
C GLY A 31 -31.26 6.05 -27.80
N ILE A 32 -30.03 6.57 -27.75
CA ILE A 32 -29.50 7.51 -28.76
C ILE A 32 -29.44 6.85 -30.14
N CYS A 33 -28.95 5.60 -30.23
CA CYS A 33 -28.89 4.88 -31.51
C CYS A 33 -30.27 4.68 -32.13
N LEU A 34 -31.29 4.32 -31.33
CA LEU A 34 -32.66 4.17 -31.79
C LEU A 34 -33.27 5.49 -32.27
N VAL A 35 -33.09 6.58 -31.52
CA VAL A 35 -33.57 7.91 -31.91
C VAL A 35 -32.88 8.37 -33.19
N PHE A 36 -31.56 8.19 -33.29
CA PHE A 36 -30.79 8.56 -34.48
C PHE A 36 -31.24 7.77 -35.72
N GLY A 37 -31.39 6.44 -35.58
CA GLY A 37 -31.90 5.58 -36.65
C GLY A 37 -33.30 6.00 -37.11
N ALA A 38 -34.20 6.27 -36.16
CA ALA A 38 -35.55 6.75 -36.44
C ALA A 38 -35.56 8.06 -37.23
N VAL A 39 -34.79 9.06 -36.78
CA VAL A 39 -34.67 10.36 -37.45
C VAL A 39 -34.07 10.20 -38.85
N THR A 40 -33.04 9.36 -38.98
CA THR A 40 -32.38 9.10 -40.26
C THR A 40 -33.36 8.48 -41.26
N VAL A 41 -34.11 7.45 -40.86
CA VAL A 41 -35.14 6.85 -41.73
C VAL A 41 -36.20 7.89 -42.10
N ALA A 42 -36.75 8.61 -41.12
CA ALA A 42 -37.80 9.61 -41.39
C ALA A 42 -37.36 10.71 -42.36
N LEU A 43 -36.09 11.14 -42.32
CA LEU A 43 -35.54 12.15 -43.21
C LEU A 43 -35.19 11.60 -44.61
N THR A 44 -34.79 10.34 -44.71
CA THR A 44 -34.42 9.74 -46.01
C THR A 44 -35.61 9.18 -46.77
N THR A 45 -36.67 8.72 -46.09
CA THR A 45 -37.90 8.21 -46.73
C THR A 45 -38.46 9.13 -47.83
N PRO A 46 -38.68 10.44 -47.64
CA PRO A 46 -39.24 11.30 -48.69
C PRO A 46 -38.29 11.52 -49.89
N LEU A 47 -36.99 11.27 -49.71
CA LEU A 47 -35.98 11.42 -50.76
C LEU A 47 -35.73 10.13 -51.54
N ALA A 48 -35.93 8.98 -50.90
CA ALA A 48 -35.48 7.68 -51.40
C ALA A 48 -36.63 6.71 -51.73
N VAL A 49 -37.83 6.91 -51.16
CA VAL A 49 -38.97 6.00 -51.32
C VAL A 49 -40.12 6.72 -52.02
N HIS A 50 -40.44 6.25 -53.23
CA HIS A 50 -41.48 6.86 -54.07
C HIS A 50 -42.84 6.13 -53.95
N ASP A 51 -42.84 4.88 -53.49
CA ASP A 51 -44.07 4.12 -53.22
C ASP A 51 -44.69 4.58 -51.88
N PRO A 52 -45.93 5.11 -51.89
CA PRO A 52 -46.58 5.59 -50.67
C PRO A 52 -46.82 4.49 -49.63
N THR A 53 -46.99 3.24 -50.04
CA THR A 53 -47.20 2.10 -49.13
C THR A 53 -45.92 1.77 -48.37
N VAL A 54 -44.78 1.72 -49.07
CA VAL A 54 -43.46 1.52 -48.47
C VAL A 54 -43.07 2.70 -47.59
N ALA A 55 -43.37 3.93 -48.02
CA ALA A 55 -43.12 5.13 -47.22
C ALA A 55 -43.91 5.11 -45.90
N ALA A 56 -45.18 4.67 -45.93
CA ALA A 56 -45.98 4.50 -44.71
C ALA A 56 -45.34 3.49 -43.74
N VAL A 57 -44.84 2.35 -44.24
CA VAL A 57 -44.13 1.35 -43.42
C VAL A 57 -42.87 1.97 -42.79
N HIS A 58 -42.10 2.75 -43.54
CA HIS A 58 -40.91 3.43 -43.02
C HIS A 58 -41.25 4.43 -41.92
N TYR A 59 -42.27 5.26 -42.09
CA TYR A 59 -42.69 6.22 -41.07
C TYR A 59 -43.20 5.53 -39.80
N VAL A 60 -44.01 4.47 -39.92
CA VAL A 60 -44.47 3.69 -38.76
C VAL A 60 -43.27 3.09 -38.02
N ASN A 61 -42.32 2.51 -38.75
CA ASN A 61 -41.12 1.93 -38.15
C ASN A 61 -40.25 2.99 -37.46
N ALA A 62 -40.07 4.16 -38.08
CA ALA A 62 -39.35 5.29 -37.50
C ALA A 62 -40.02 5.79 -36.21
N VAL A 63 -41.34 5.94 -36.19
CA VAL A 63 -42.10 6.35 -34.99
C VAL A 63 -41.94 5.32 -33.87
N MET A 64 -42.04 4.02 -34.17
CA MET A 64 -41.83 2.96 -33.18
C MET A 64 -40.42 2.99 -32.60
N ALA A 65 -39.39 3.13 -33.44
CA ALA A 65 -38.00 3.23 -33.00
C ALA A 65 -37.76 4.49 -32.15
N LEU A 66 -38.36 5.64 -32.51
CA LEU A 66 -38.27 6.89 -31.77
C LEU A 66 -38.88 6.74 -30.37
N VAL A 67 -40.09 6.18 -30.28
CA VAL A 67 -40.77 5.94 -29.00
C VAL A 67 -39.97 4.97 -28.13
N ALA A 68 -39.50 3.86 -28.71
CA ALA A 68 -38.65 2.91 -28.00
C ALA A 68 -37.37 3.57 -27.47
N GLY A 69 -36.70 4.38 -28.29
CA GLY A 69 -35.51 5.14 -27.90
C GLY A 69 -35.76 6.08 -26.72
N ILE A 70 -36.83 6.88 -26.78
CA ILE A 70 -37.21 7.80 -25.69
C ILE A 70 -37.57 7.03 -24.41
N VAL A 71 -38.29 5.92 -24.51
CA VAL A 71 -38.65 5.08 -23.36
C VAL A 71 -37.42 4.49 -22.69
N VAL A 72 -36.48 3.96 -23.49
CA VAL A 72 -35.21 3.42 -22.98
C VAL A 72 -34.40 4.52 -22.28
N LEU A 73 -34.28 5.71 -22.90
CA LEU A 73 -33.60 6.86 -22.28
C LEU A 73 -34.22 7.27 -20.94
N ARG A 74 -35.55 7.31 -20.85
CA ARG A 74 -36.26 7.69 -19.62
C ARG A 74 -36.17 6.63 -18.53
N ARG A 75 -36.14 5.33 -18.88
CA ARG A 75 -35.99 4.25 -17.90
C ARG A 75 -34.58 4.15 -17.33
N GLY A 76 -33.57 4.68 -18.04
CA GLY A 76 -32.23 4.96 -17.53
C GLY A 76 -31.68 3.86 -16.60
N PRO A 77 -31.41 4.16 -15.32
CA PRO A 77 -30.77 3.23 -14.38
C PRO A 77 -31.57 1.93 -14.08
N ARG A 78 -32.82 1.82 -14.54
CA ARG A 78 -33.69 0.66 -14.28
C ARG A 78 -33.68 -0.39 -15.40
N VAL A 79 -32.94 -0.17 -16.49
CA VAL A 79 -32.85 -1.13 -17.59
C VAL A 79 -32.01 -2.33 -17.16
N THR A 80 -32.62 -3.50 -17.11
CA THR A 80 -31.89 -4.75 -16.80
C THR A 80 -31.18 -5.28 -18.04
N LEU A 81 -30.15 -6.12 -17.85
CA LEU A 81 -29.42 -6.75 -18.94
C LEU A 81 -30.35 -7.53 -19.89
N TRP A 82 -31.34 -8.24 -19.32
CA TRP A 82 -32.36 -8.94 -20.11
C TRP A 82 -33.17 -8.00 -21.00
N GLN A 83 -33.59 -6.85 -20.48
CA GLN A 83 -34.31 -5.84 -21.25
C GLN A 83 -33.41 -5.23 -22.34
N PHE A 84 -32.11 -5.05 -22.07
CA PHE A 84 -31.15 -4.60 -23.06
C PHE A 84 -31.02 -5.57 -24.24
N HIS A 85 -30.96 -6.89 -24.00
CA HIS A 85 -30.98 -7.89 -25.07
C HIS A 85 -32.21 -7.75 -25.97
N TRP A 86 -33.40 -7.56 -25.39
CA TRP A 86 -34.63 -7.35 -26.16
C TRP A 86 -34.59 -6.07 -27.00
N VAL A 87 -34.04 -4.99 -26.47
CA VAL A 87 -33.89 -3.73 -27.23
C VAL A 87 -33.03 -3.94 -28.47
N VAL A 88 -31.92 -4.68 -28.36
CA VAL A 88 -31.04 -4.99 -29.50
C VAL A 88 -31.73 -5.87 -30.54
N ILE A 89 -32.48 -6.89 -30.09
CA ILE A 89 -33.24 -7.78 -30.98
C ILE A 89 -34.30 -6.97 -31.75
N VAL A 90 -35.08 -6.15 -31.05
CA VAL A 90 -36.13 -5.31 -31.67
C VAL A 90 -35.52 -4.34 -32.67
N ALA A 91 -34.42 -3.66 -32.31
CA ALA A 91 -33.72 -2.76 -33.23
C ALA A 91 -33.26 -3.48 -34.50
N THR A 92 -32.67 -4.67 -34.36
CA THR A 92 -32.21 -5.48 -35.49
C THR A 92 -33.37 -5.86 -36.42
N LEU A 93 -34.51 -6.28 -35.86
CA LEU A 93 -35.71 -6.62 -36.63
C LEU A 93 -36.32 -5.40 -37.34
N GLN A 94 -36.35 -4.23 -36.68
CA GLN A 94 -36.83 -2.99 -37.28
C GLN A 94 -35.97 -2.55 -38.47
N ILE A 95 -34.65 -2.67 -38.36
CA ILE A 95 -33.74 -2.40 -39.48
C ILE A 95 -33.96 -3.43 -40.59
N THR A 96 -34.06 -4.72 -40.25
CA THR A 96 -34.33 -5.81 -41.21
C THR A 96 -35.57 -5.53 -42.04
N LEU A 97 -36.68 -5.19 -41.38
CA LEU A 97 -37.95 -4.88 -42.03
C LEU A 97 -37.84 -3.68 -42.97
N ALA A 98 -37.20 -2.59 -42.52
CA ALA A 98 -37.03 -1.38 -43.32
C ALA A 98 -36.19 -1.63 -44.57
N VAL A 99 -35.14 -2.46 -44.46
CA VAL A 99 -34.30 -2.85 -45.61
C VAL A 99 -35.08 -3.74 -46.57
N SER A 100 -35.81 -4.75 -46.07
CA SER A 100 -36.50 -5.74 -46.93
C SER A 100 -37.63 -5.15 -47.77
N VAL A 101 -38.24 -4.05 -47.33
CA VAL A 101 -39.30 -3.35 -48.09
C VAL A 101 -38.76 -2.23 -48.98
N SER A 102 -37.46 -1.94 -48.90
CA SER A 102 -36.81 -0.88 -49.69
C SER A 102 -36.22 -1.44 -50.99
N GLU A 103 -35.97 -0.55 -51.95
CA GLU A 103 -35.40 -0.90 -53.24
C GLU A 103 -34.10 -0.14 -53.53
N GLY A 104 -33.19 -0.77 -54.29
CA GLY A 104 -31.98 -0.15 -54.82
C GLY A 104 -31.13 0.59 -53.77
N VAL A 105 -30.81 1.86 -54.04
CA VAL A 105 -29.94 2.68 -53.19
C VAL A 105 -30.54 2.92 -51.80
N ALA A 106 -31.88 3.00 -51.70
CA ALA A 106 -32.57 3.22 -50.42
C ALA A 106 -32.35 2.05 -49.47
N ALA A 107 -32.42 0.81 -49.97
CA ALA A 107 -32.16 -0.40 -49.19
C ALA A 107 -30.73 -0.44 -48.65
N VAL A 108 -29.74 -0.09 -49.48
CA VAL A 108 -28.32 -0.03 -49.08
C VAL A 108 -28.10 1.06 -48.03
N ALA A 109 -28.71 2.24 -48.21
CA ALA A 109 -28.60 3.35 -47.26
C ALA A 109 -29.16 2.99 -45.88
N VAL A 110 -30.36 2.39 -45.82
CA VAL A 110 -30.98 1.95 -44.56
C VAL A 110 -30.18 0.80 -43.93
N ALA A 111 -29.59 -0.09 -44.72
CA ALA A 111 -28.75 -1.18 -44.22
C ALA A 111 -27.48 -0.69 -43.50
N THR A 112 -27.02 0.54 -43.73
CA THR A 112 -25.91 1.11 -42.95
C THR A 112 -26.24 1.26 -41.46
N LEU A 113 -27.53 1.31 -41.08
CA LEU A 113 -27.96 1.41 -39.69
C LEU A 113 -27.64 0.15 -38.87
N TYR A 114 -27.40 -1.00 -39.52
CA TYR A 114 -26.93 -2.20 -38.82
C TYR A 114 -25.62 -1.98 -38.06
N VAL A 115 -24.80 -0.99 -38.45
CA VAL A 115 -23.58 -0.62 -37.73
C VAL A 115 -23.85 -0.21 -36.28
N PHE A 116 -25.03 0.35 -35.98
CA PHE A 116 -25.41 0.72 -34.62
C PHE A 116 -25.70 -0.49 -33.73
N VAL A 117 -26.04 -1.64 -34.32
CA VAL A 117 -26.14 -2.91 -33.58
C VAL A 117 -24.76 -3.34 -33.08
N SER A 118 -23.70 -3.06 -33.83
CA SER A 118 -22.31 -3.29 -33.39
C SER A 118 -21.94 -2.47 -32.16
N CYS A 119 -22.54 -1.29 -31.93
CA CYS A 119 -22.33 -0.52 -30.70
C CYS A 119 -22.84 -1.28 -29.45
N ALA A 120 -23.88 -2.10 -29.58
CA ALA A 120 -24.38 -2.90 -28.47
C ALA A 120 -23.41 -4.03 -28.07
N ALA A 121 -22.58 -4.50 -29.01
CA ALA A 121 -21.56 -5.52 -28.77
C ALA A 121 -20.46 -5.05 -27.79
N PHE A 122 -20.27 -3.73 -27.64
CA PHE A 122 -19.33 -3.15 -26.68
C PHE A 122 -19.69 -3.45 -25.21
N PHE A 123 -20.97 -3.64 -24.92
CA PHE A 123 -21.46 -3.67 -23.54
C PHE A 123 -21.70 -5.07 -22.98
N VAL A 124 -21.44 -6.11 -23.78
CA VAL A 124 -21.72 -7.51 -23.44
C VAL A 124 -20.45 -8.35 -23.57
N ALA A 125 -20.42 -9.51 -22.92
CA ALA A 125 -19.30 -10.44 -23.01
C ALA A 125 -19.00 -10.84 -24.47
N TRP A 126 -17.74 -11.14 -24.78
CA TRP A 126 -17.29 -11.46 -26.14
C TRP A 126 -18.11 -12.57 -26.84
N PRO A 127 -18.62 -13.63 -26.17
CA PRO A 127 -19.45 -14.62 -26.84
C PRO A 127 -20.80 -14.04 -27.27
N THR A 128 -21.43 -13.26 -26.40
CA THR A 128 -22.70 -12.58 -26.69
C THR A 128 -22.54 -11.51 -27.77
N ALA A 129 -21.43 -10.77 -27.73
CA ALA A 129 -21.06 -9.81 -28.76
C ALA A 129 -20.92 -10.49 -30.13
N ALA A 130 -20.27 -11.66 -30.19
CA ALA A 130 -20.15 -12.44 -31.43
C ALA A 130 -21.52 -12.90 -31.95
N VAL A 131 -22.43 -13.30 -31.06
CA VAL A 131 -23.81 -13.64 -31.45
C VAL A 131 -24.54 -12.44 -32.04
N TYR A 132 -24.47 -11.27 -31.40
CA TYR A 132 -25.09 -10.03 -31.92
C TYR A 132 -24.62 -9.70 -33.33
N LEU A 133 -23.30 -9.72 -33.54
CA LEU A 133 -22.71 -9.43 -34.84
C LEU A 133 -23.11 -10.47 -35.88
N THR A 134 -23.08 -11.76 -35.54
CA THR A 134 -23.45 -12.84 -36.47
C THR A 134 -24.92 -12.74 -36.90
N VAL A 135 -25.82 -12.47 -35.96
CA VAL A 135 -27.25 -12.28 -36.25
C VAL A 135 -27.45 -11.04 -37.13
N ALA A 136 -26.83 -9.91 -36.79
CA ALA A 136 -26.94 -8.68 -37.58
C ALA A 136 -26.36 -8.85 -39.00
N ILE A 137 -25.23 -9.55 -39.17
CA ILE A 137 -24.64 -9.85 -40.48
C ILE A 137 -25.61 -10.69 -41.31
N THR A 138 -26.16 -11.74 -40.69
CA THR A 138 -27.08 -12.65 -41.36
C THR A 138 -28.35 -11.92 -41.80
N CYS A 139 -28.96 -11.12 -40.91
CA CYS A 139 -30.13 -10.30 -41.21
C CYS A 139 -29.85 -9.24 -42.28
N CYS A 140 -28.67 -8.62 -42.29
CA CYS A 140 -28.28 -7.65 -43.31
C CYS A 140 -28.15 -8.31 -44.69
N MET A 141 -27.45 -9.44 -44.77
CA MET A 141 -27.29 -10.24 -46.00
C MET A 141 -28.62 -10.72 -46.55
N THR A 142 -29.49 -11.27 -45.69
CA THR A 142 -30.80 -11.78 -46.14
C THR A 142 -31.73 -10.64 -46.56
N ALA A 143 -31.80 -9.54 -45.80
CA ALA A 143 -32.65 -8.42 -46.14
C ALA A 143 -32.23 -7.74 -47.46
N LEU A 144 -30.93 -7.53 -47.70
CA LEU A 144 -30.42 -6.98 -48.95
C LEU A 144 -30.55 -7.98 -50.12
N GLY A 145 -30.52 -9.28 -49.86
CA GLY A 145 -30.78 -10.31 -50.87
C GLY A 145 -32.26 -10.40 -51.29
N ILE A 146 -33.18 -9.98 -50.42
CA ILE A 146 -34.62 -9.89 -50.72
C ILE A 146 -34.96 -8.56 -51.40
N ALA A 147 -34.26 -7.48 -51.06
CA ALA A 147 -34.46 -6.15 -51.64
C ALA A 147 -34.25 -6.16 -53.16
N SER A 148 -35.20 -5.59 -53.89
CA SER A 148 -35.13 -5.50 -55.36
C SER A 148 -34.06 -4.50 -55.79
N ALA A 149 -33.46 -4.74 -56.96
CA ALA A 149 -32.44 -3.87 -57.56
C ALA A 149 -31.17 -3.63 -56.70
N VAL A 150 -30.87 -4.51 -55.74
CA VAL A 150 -29.62 -4.50 -54.98
C VAL A 150 -28.70 -5.64 -55.47
N PRO A 151 -27.48 -5.34 -55.93
CA PRO A 151 -26.51 -6.38 -56.25
C PRO A 151 -26.08 -7.14 -55.00
N TRP A 152 -25.91 -8.46 -55.09
CA TRP A 152 -25.50 -9.31 -53.96
C TRP A 152 -24.20 -8.85 -53.27
N TRP A 153 -23.27 -8.26 -54.03
CA TRP A 153 -21.99 -7.75 -53.50
C TRP A 153 -22.19 -6.53 -52.58
N ALA A 154 -23.29 -5.78 -52.71
CA ALA A 154 -23.58 -4.67 -51.80
C ALA A 154 -23.80 -5.18 -50.38
N GLY A 155 -24.48 -6.33 -50.23
CA GLY A 155 -24.62 -7.03 -48.94
C GLY A 155 -23.30 -7.51 -48.35
N LEU A 156 -22.36 -7.94 -49.21
CA LEU A 156 -21.02 -8.33 -48.78
C LEU A 156 -20.24 -7.12 -48.23
N PHE A 157 -20.24 -5.98 -48.92
CA PHE A 157 -19.54 -4.78 -48.48
C PHE A 157 -20.13 -4.18 -47.19
N THR A 158 -21.45 -4.07 -47.09
CA THR A 158 -22.10 -3.54 -45.88
C THR A 158 -21.87 -4.45 -44.68
N SER A 159 -21.97 -5.77 -44.86
CA SER A 159 -21.71 -6.75 -43.82
C SER A 159 -20.23 -6.78 -43.39
N ALA A 160 -19.29 -6.68 -44.34
CA ALA A 160 -17.86 -6.61 -44.06
C ALA A 160 -17.50 -5.34 -43.26
N THR A 161 -18.08 -4.20 -43.63
CA THR A 161 -17.89 -2.92 -42.92
C THR A 161 -18.44 -3.02 -41.49
N MET A 162 -19.62 -3.60 -41.32
CA MET A 162 -20.21 -3.82 -40.01
C MET A 162 -19.36 -4.78 -39.15
N ALA A 163 -18.87 -5.87 -39.74
CA ALA A 163 -17.99 -6.81 -39.06
C ALA A 163 -16.69 -6.13 -38.61
N ALA A 164 -16.06 -5.34 -39.47
CA ALA A 164 -14.83 -4.60 -39.14
C ALA A 164 -15.04 -3.63 -37.98
N ILE A 165 -16.12 -2.82 -38.02
CA ILE A 165 -16.47 -1.90 -36.93
C ILE A 165 -16.83 -2.66 -35.65
N GLY A 166 -17.57 -3.76 -35.75
CA GLY A 166 -17.91 -4.62 -34.60
C GLY A 166 -16.68 -5.24 -33.94
N ILE A 167 -15.73 -5.75 -34.75
CA ILE A 167 -14.45 -6.27 -34.24
C ILE A 167 -13.65 -5.15 -33.57
N LEU A 168 -13.54 -3.97 -34.19
CA LEU A 168 -12.85 -2.83 -33.59
C LEU A 168 -13.45 -2.43 -32.24
N ILE A 169 -14.78 -2.38 -32.14
CA ILE A 169 -15.50 -2.08 -30.89
C ILE A 169 -15.21 -3.15 -29.83
N ILE A 170 -15.22 -4.44 -30.18
CA ILE A 170 -14.88 -5.53 -29.26
C ILE A 170 -13.43 -5.40 -28.78
N VAL A 171 -12.48 -5.12 -29.68
CA VAL A 171 -11.05 -4.95 -29.34
C VAL A 171 -10.85 -3.75 -28.42
N LEU A 172 -11.50 -2.62 -28.70
CA LEU A 172 -11.45 -1.42 -27.86
C LEU A 172 -12.03 -1.70 -26.47
N GLY A 173 -13.17 -2.39 -26.38
CA GLY A 173 -13.70 -2.85 -25.10
C GLY A 173 -12.66 -3.69 -24.36
N GLN A 174 -11.97 -4.61 -25.04
CA GLN A 174 -11.05 -5.55 -24.40
C GLN A 174 -9.82 -4.82 -23.87
N SER A 175 -9.36 -3.82 -24.61
CA SER A 175 -8.29 -2.93 -24.17
C SER A 175 -8.67 -2.17 -22.90
N VAL A 176 -9.86 -1.58 -22.83
CA VAL A 176 -10.31 -0.86 -21.63
C VAL A 176 -10.46 -1.81 -20.44
N SER A 177 -11.01 -3.02 -20.64
CA SER A 177 -11.13 -4.01 -19.56
C SER A 177 -9.79 -4.38 -18.95
N ARG A 178 -8.78 -4.60 -19.81
CA ARG A 178 -7.44 -4.99 -19.37
C ARG A 178 -6.77 -3.86 -18.59
N GLY A 179 -7.11 -2.60 -18.88
CA GLY A 179 -6.65 -1.44 -18.12
C GLY A 179 -7.20 -1.34 -16.70
N GLU A 180 -8.22 -2.13 -16.34
CA GLU A 180 -8.82 -2.18 -15.00
C GLU A 180 -8.42 -3.43 -14.20
N LEU A 181 -7.63 -4.34 -14.78
CA LEU A 181 -7.14 -5.55 -14.12
C LEU A 181 -5.66 -5.42 -13.81
N ASP A 182 -5.23 -6.07 -12.74
CA ASP A 182 -3.82 -6.27 -12.43
C ASP A 182 -3.26 -7.41 -13.30
N ALA A 183 -2.11 -7.16 -13.94
CA ALA A 183 -1.53 -8.10 -14.89
C ALA A 183 -0.99 -9.37 -14.24
N ALA A 184 -0.50 -9.27 -13.00
CA ALA A 184 0.02 -10.41 -12.26
C ALA A 184 -1.12 -11.25 -11.69
N THR A 185 -2.09 -10.65 -11.02
CA THR A 185 -3.07 -11.41 -10.22
C THR A 185 -4.41 -11.65 -10.92
N GLY A 186 -4.73 -10.88 -11.96
CA GLY A 186 -6.01 -10.96 -12.67
C GLY A 186 -7.22 -10.42 -11.89
N VAL A 187 -7.03 -9.92 -10.67
CA VAL A 187 -8.05 -9.16 -9.93
C VAL A 187 -8.10 -7.70 -10.42
N PRO A 188 -9.17 -6.93 -10.14
CA PRO A 188 -9.17 -5.50 -10.40
C PRO A 188 -7.94 -4.79 -9.85
N ASN A 189 -7.40 -3.86 -10.61
CA ASN A 189 -6.39 -2.92 -10.12
C ASN A 189 -7.07 -1.73 -9.42
N ARG A 190 -6.28 -0.77 -8.92
CA ARG A 190 -6.78 0.45 -8.28
C ARG A 190 -7.92 1.14 -9.05
N ARG A 191 -7.78 1.31 -10.36
CA ARG A 191 -8.81 1.95 -11.21
C ARG A 191 -10.08 1.11 -11.29
N GLY A 192 -9.93 -0.20 -11.47
CA GLY A 192 -11.06 -1.13 -11.47
C GLY A 192 -11.81 -1.11 -10.14
N PHE A 193 -11.08 -1.06 -9.02
CA PHE A 193 -11.67 -0.95 -7.69
C PHE A 193 -12.43 0.36 -7.47
N GLU A 194 -11.81 1.51 -7.74
CA GLU A 194 -12.41 2.85 -7.57
C GLU A 194 -13.76 2.96 -8.30
N ARG A 195 -13.85 2.36 -9.49
CA ARG A 195 -15.09 2.32 -10.26
C ARG A 195 -16.14 1.40 -9.64
N LEU A 196 -15.75 0.21 -9.17
CA LEU A 196 -16.67 -0.75 -8.54
C LEU A 196 -17.24 -0.21 -7.22
N ILE A 197 -16.40 0.38 -6.37
CA ILE A 197 -16.86 0.98 -5.10
C ILE A 197 -17.75 2.20 -5.33
N SER A 198 -17.46 3.03 -6.34
CA SER A 198 -18.32 4.17 -6.70
C SER A 198 -19.70 3.72 -7.18
N ALA A 199 -19.77 2.65 -7.97
CA ALA A 199 -21.04 2.08 -8.41
C ALA A 199 -21.86 1.52 -7.24
N GLU A 200 -21.20 0.82 -6.30
CA GLU A 200 -21.84 0.23 -5.14
C GLU A 200 -22.35 1.30 -4.15
N ILE A 201 -21.56 2.35 -3.92
CA ILE A 201 -22.00 3.50 -3.11
C ILE A 201 -23.15 4.25 -3.79
N GLY A 202 -23.12 4.42 -5.12
CA GLY A 202 -24.26 5.01 -5.86
C GLY A 202 -25.56 4.19 -5.70
N ARG A 203 -25.44 2.86 -5.62
CA ARG A 203 -26.56 1.97 -5.30
C ARG A 203 -27.05 2.16 -3.86
N ALA A 204 -26.14 2.26 -2.90
CA ALA A 204 -26.46 2.50 -1.49
C ALA A 204 -27.22 3.82 -1.29
N HIS A 205 -26.79 4.90 -1.95
CA HIS A 205 -27.49 6.19 -1.94
C HIS A 205 -28.94 6.12 -2.43
N SER A 206 -29.29 5.13 -3.26
CA SER A 206 -30.65 4.95 -3.80
C SER A 206 -31.58 4.16 -2.86
N GLY A 207 -31.18 3.96 -1.59
CA GLY A 207 -31.98 3.28 -0.55
C GLY A 207 -31.47 1.89 -0.15
N GLY A 208 -30.18 1.60 -0.36
CA GLY A 208 -29.54 0.34 0.02
C GLY A 208 -28.61 0.47 1.23
N THR A 209 -28.10 -0.65 1.71
CA THR A 209 -26.97 -0.71 2.66
C THR A 209 -25.65 -0.54 1.92
N GLY A 210 -24.74 0.28 2.46
CA GLY A 210 -23.41 0.51 1.89
C GLY A 210 -22.44 -0.65 2.13
N PRO A 211 -21.27 -0.62 1.48
CA PRO A 211 -20.25 -1.65 1.65
C PRO A 211 -19.42 -1.46 2.93
N ALA A 212 -18.86 -2.54 3.44
CA ALA A 212 -17.65 -2.48 4.25
C ALA A 212 -16.41 -2.58 3.35
N VAL A 213 -15.34 -1.91 3.74
CA VAL A 213 -14.05 -1.93 3.05
C VAL A 213 -12.99 -2.45 3.98
N VAL A 214 -12.13 -3.32 3.45
CA VAL A 214 -10.93 -3.80 4.14
C VAL A 214 -9.73 -3.42 3.30
N VAL A 215 -8.80 -2.63 3.86
CA VAL A 215 -7.48 -2.42 3.26
C VAL A 215 -6.53 -3.42 3.91
N ILE A 216 -5.86 -4.21 3.09
CA ILE A 216 -4.96 -5.30 3.48
C ILE A 216 -3.57 -4.95 2.97
N CYS A 217 -2.56 -5.08 3.81
CA CYS A 217 -1.18 -4.82 3.43
C CYS A 217 -0.29 -5.95 3.91
N LEU A 218 0.47 -6.55 2.99
CA LEU A 218 1.35 -7.66 3.32
C LEU A 218 2.45 -7.19 4.28
N ASP A 219 2.76 -8.01 5.28
CA ASP A 219 3.84 -7.72 6.21
C ASP A 219 5.18 -8.23 5.66
N ASN A 220 6.24 -7.46 5.90
CA ASN A 220 7.61 -7.71 5.42
C ASN A 220 7.73 -7.89 3.90
N TYR A 221 6.84 -7.28 3.12
CA TYR A 221 6.89 -7.34 1.66
C TYR A 221 8.22 -6.85 1.08
N ALA A 222 8.72 -5.71 1.56
CA ALA A 222 9.99 -5.14 1.10
C ALA A 222 11.16 -6.10 1.31
N ALA A 223 11.22 -6.79 2.46
CA ALA A 223 12.27 -7.78 2.73
C ALA A 223 12.24 -8.94 1.72
N VAL A 224 11.03 -9.42 1.35
CA VAL A 224 10.89 -10.46 0.32
C VAL A 224 11.31 -9.94 -1.06
N HIS A 225 10.97 -8.70 -1.38
CA HIS A 225 11.36 -8.06 -2.65
C HIS A 225 12.88 -7.86 -2.74
N ASP A 226 13.50 -7.33 -1.69
CA ASP A 226 14.93 -7.05 -1.62
C ASP A 226 15.77 -8.34 -1.68
N GLU A 227 15.30 -9.42 -1.07
CA GLU A 227 16.02 -10.70 -1.02
C GLU A 227 15.82 -11.56 -2.28
N PHE A 228 14.61 -11.60 -2.86
CA PHE A 228 14.26 -12.56 -3.91
C PHE A 228 13.82 -11.94 -5.24
N GLY A 229 13.64 -10.62 -5.30
CA GLY A 229 13.31 -9.85 -6.49
C GLY A 229 11.89 -10.03 -7.04
N ASP A 230 11.63 -9.40 -8.18
CA ASP A 230 10.28 -9.24 -8.76
C ASP A 230 9.56 -10.58 -9.04
N ARG A 231 10.28 -11.60 -9.51
CA ARG A 231 9.66 -12.89 -9.85
C ARG A 231 9.10 -13.62 -8.63
N ALA A 232 9.78 -13.50 -7.48
CA ALA A 232 9.34 -14.12 -6.24
C ALA A 232 8.11 -13.40 -5.68
N VAL A 233 8.12 -12.06 -5.75
CA VAL A 233 6.98 -11.21 -5.42
C VAL A 233 5.76 -11.55 -6.27
N ASP A 234 5.91 -11.69 -7.60
CA ASP A 234 4.80 -12.05 -8.48
C ASP A 234 4.24 -13.44 -8.15
N ALA A 235 5.12 -14.41 -7.82
CA ALA A 235 4.70 -15.73 -7.40
C ALA A 235 3.96 -15.70 -6.06
N LEU A 236 4.43 -14.90 -5.09
CA LEU A 236 3.77 -14.68 -3.81
C LEU A 236 2.36 -14.11 -4.01
N MET A 237 2.20 -13.11 -4.88
CA MET A 237 0.90 -12.52 -5.20
C MET A 237 -0.07 -13.54 -5.79
N HIS A 238 0.39 -14.40 -6.70
CA HIS A 238 -0.43 -15.49 -7.24
C HIS A 238 -0.84 -16.50 -6.16
N GLN A 239 0.08 -16.85 -5.26
CA GLN A 239 -0.18 -17.78 -4.18
C GLN A 239 -1.14 -17.23 -3.12
N LEU A 240 -1.20 -15.91 -2.95
CA LEU A 240 -2.15 -15.24 -2.04
C LEU A 240 -3.57 -15.17 -2.61
N VAL A 241 -3.69 -14.76 -3.87
CA VAL A 241 -5.00 -14.45 -4.47
C VAL A 241 -5.86 -15.69 -4.65
N GLY A 242 -5.28 -16.83 -5.04
CA GLY A 242 -6.03 -18.08 -5.25
C GLY A 242 -6.81 -18.54 -4.01
N PRO A 243 -6.14 -18.77 -2.86
CA PRO A 243 -6.80 -19.10 -1.60
C PRO A 243 -7.81 -18.05 -1.14
N TRP A 244 -7.48 -16.76 -1.26
CA TRP A 244 -8.40 -15.68 -0.87
C TRP A 244 -9.69 -15.72 -1.69
N LEU A 245 -9.61 -15.87 -3.02
CA LEU A 245 -10.79 -16.01 -3.88
C LEU A 245 -11.65 -17.24 -3.53
N GLY A 246 -11.06 -18.30 -2.95
CA GLY A 246 -11.81 -19.46 -2.45
C GLY A 246 -12.59 -19.20 -1.16
N VAL A 247 -12.19 -18.20 -0.37
CA VAL A 247 -12.84 -17.80 0.90
C VAL A 247 -13.96 -16.78 0.65
N LEU A 248 -13.81 -15.96 -0.39
CA LEU A 248 -14.71 -14.85 -0.73
C LEU A 248 -16.02 -15.32 -1.39
N ALA A 249 -17.10 -14.62 -1.09
CA ALA A 249 -18.39 -14.82 -1.76
C ALA A 249 -18.38 -14.17 -3.16
N PRO A 250 -19.25 -14.61 -4.10
CA PRO A 250 -19.31 -14.06 -5.46
C PRO A 250 -19.53 -12.55 -5.55
N GLU A 251 -20.20 -11.96 -4.55
CA GLU A 251 -20.47 -10.52 -4.44
C GLU A 251 -19.31 -9.71 -3.84
N HIS A 252 -18.31 -10.37 -3.24
CA HIS A 252 -17.14 -9.69 -2.71
C HIS A 252 -16.17 -9.33 -3.84
N VAL A 253 -15.57 -8.15 -3.76
CA VAL A 253 -14.57 -7.69 -4.72
C VAL A 253 -13.23 -7.56 -4.04
N LEU A 254 -12.28 -8.42 -4.40
CA LEU A 254 -10.87 -8.26 -4.07
C LEU A 254 -10.18 -7.50 -5.20
N ALA A 255 -9.34 -6.53 -4.88
CA ALA A 255 -8.56 -5.77 -5.84
C ALA A 255 -7.14 -5.50 -5.32
N ARG A 256 -6.19 -5.32 -6.23
CA ARG A 256 -4.83 -4.90 -5.91
C ARG A 256 -4.72 -3.38 -6.02
N ARG A 257 -4.41 -2.72 -4.91
CA ARG A 257 -4.37 -1.24 -4.80
C ARG A 257 -2.98 -0.69 -5.09
N ALA A 258 -1.96 -1.35 -4.56
CA ALA A 258 -0.54 -1.06 -4.76
C ALA A 258 0.27 -2.36 -4.76
N ASP A 259 1.59 -2.26 -4.74
CA ASP A 259 2.48 -3.42 -4.89
C ASP A 259 2.32 -4.44 -3.75
N ASP A 260 2.18 -3.97 -2.51
CA ASP A 260 1.99 -4.76 -1.29
C ASP A 260 0.58 -4.63 -0.68
N GLU A 261 -0.33 -3.94 -1.37
CA GLU A 261 -1.66 -3.62 -0.87
C GLU A 261 -2.79 -4.23 -1.70
N PHE A 262 -3.71 -4.85 -0.98
CA PHE A 262 -5.00 -5.29 -1.49
C PHE A 262 -6.13 -4.52 -0.81
N VAL A 263 -7.26 -4.44 -1.49
CA VAL A 263 -8.48 -3.88 -0.95
C VAL A 263 -9.64 -4.79 -1.24
N LEU A 264 -10.50 -4.97 -0.25
CA LEU A 264 -11.70 -5.80 -0.31
C LEU A 264 -12.93 -4.92 -0.12
N MET A 265 -13.87 -4.98 -1.06
CA MET A 265 -15.20 -4.41 -0.90
C MET A 265 -16.21 -5.52 -0.61
N LEU A 266 -16.98 -5.31 0.45
CA LEU A 266 -17.96 -6.25 0.97
C LEU A 266 -19.35 -5.59 0.97
N PRO A 267 -20.17 -5.81 -0.07
CA PRO A 267 -21.52 -5.26 -0.13
C PRO A 267 -22.36 -5.64 1.08
N ALA A 268 -23.17 -4.70 1.59
CA ALA A 268 -24.14 -4.94 2.67
C ALA A 268 -23.57 -5.65 3.91
N THR A 269 -22.30 -5.43 4.22
CA THR A 269 -21.55 -6.14 5.28
C THR A 269 -21.20 -5.20 6.42
N THR A 270 -21.22 -5.69 7.66
CA THR A 270 -20.80 -4.93 8.85
C THR A 270 -19.29 -5.05 9.08
N GLU A 271 -18.71 -4.14 9.88
CA GLU A 271 -17.30 -4.20 10.26
C GLU A 271 -16.93 -5.51 10.96
N GLN A 272 -17.79 -6.04 11.83
CA GLN A 272 -17.52 -7.29 12.56
C GLN A 272 -17.51 -8.51 11.63
N ALA A 273 -18.41 -8.53 10.64
CA ALA A 273 -18.42 -9.59 9.63
C ALA A 273 -17.18 -9.49 8.72
N ALA A 274 -16.77 -8.27 8.36
CA ALA A 274 -15.53 -8.03 7.62
C ALA A 274 -14.30 -8.47 8.44
N LEU A 275 -14.23 -8.19 9.74
CA LEU A 275 -13.18 -8.66 10.63
C LEU A 275 -13.09 -10.19 10.65
N ALA A 276 -14.22 -10.88 10.85
CA ALA A 276 -14.25 -12.35 10.83
C ALA A 276 -13.78 -12.91 9.48
N LEU A 277 -14.11 -12.24 8.36
CA LEU A 277 -13.62 -12.62 7.05
C LEU A 277 -12.10 -12.46 6.94
N THR A 278 -11.51 -11.37 7.47
CA THR A 278 -10.04 -11.21 7.46
C THR A 278 -9.32 -12.31 8.22
N GLN A 279 -9.89 -12.83 9.32
CA GLN A 279 -9.31 -13.96 10.05
C GLN A 279 -9.31 -15.23 9.19
N ARG A 280 -10.38 -15.47 8.42
CA ARG A 280 -10.42 -16.59 7.47
C ARG A 280 -9.40 -16.42 6.34
N LEU A 281 -9.26 -15.21 5.80
CA LEU A 281 -8.22 -14.90 4.80
C LEU A 281 -6.82 -15.15 5.34
N ARG A 282 -6.57 -14.80 6.61
CA ARG A 282 -5.30 -15.07 7.32
C ARG A 282 -5.00 -16.56 7.40
N THR A 283 -5.98 -17.38 7.78
CA THR A 283 -5.80 -18.85 7.83
C THR A 283 -5.55 -19.49 6.46
N ALA A 284 -5.96 -18.83 5.38
CA ALA A 284 -5.75 -19.28 4.01
C ALA A 284 -4.49 -18.67 3.37
N SER A 285 -3.80 -17.75 4.05
CA SER A 285 -2.68 -16.99 3.53
C SER A 285 -1.34 -17.66 3.89
N PRO A 286 -0.41 -17.83 2.94
CA PRO A 286 0.96 -18.26 3.24
C PRO A 286 1.81 -17.14 3.87
N GLN A 287 1.35 -15.90 3.85
CA GLN A 287 2.06 -14.71 4.33
C GLN A 287 1.21 -13.96 5.37
N ASP A 288 1.87 -13.44 6.40
CA ASP A 288 1.26 -12.53 7.36
C ASP A 288 0.87 -11.19 6.71
N PHE A 289 -0.23 -10.60 7.17
CA PHE A 289 -0.68 -9.31 6.69
C PHE A 289 -1.34 -8.46 7.78
N SER A 290 -1.27 -7.15 7.65
CA SER A 290 -2.05 -6.24 8.49
C SER A 290 -3.27 -5.76 7.72
N ALA A 291 -4.39 -5.54 8.41
CA ALA A 291 -5.62 -5.09 7.78
C ALA A 291 -6.35 -4.02 8.60
N GLY A 292 -6.99 -3.09 7.90
CA GLY A 292 -7.88 -2.08 8.46
C GLY A 292 -9.27 -2.19 7.86
N VAL A 293 -10.30 -2.11 8.69
CA VAL A 293 -11.71 -2.28 8.31
C VAL A 293 -12.47 -1.00 8.59
N SER A 294 -13.27 -0.53 7.63
CA SER A 294 -14.27 0.53 7.84
C SER A 294 -15.60 0.14 7.19
N ALA A 295 -16.72 0.60 7.74
CA ALA A 295 -18.03 0.53 7.09
C ALA A 295 -18.44 1.88 6.50
N TRP A 296 -19.12 1.87 5.35
CA TRP A 296 -19.71 3.06 4.73
C TRP A 296 -20.79 3.70 5.61
N ASN A 297 -20.76 5.02 5.72
CA ASN A 297 -21.79 5.80 6.40
C ASN A 297 -22.75 6.47 5.39
N PRO A 298 -24.05 6.63 5.73
CA PRO A 298 -25.02 7.30 4.86
C PRO A 298 -24.56 8.69 4.40
N GLY A 299 -24.51 8.89 3.07
CA GLY A 299 -24.14 10.18 2.46
C GLY A 299 -22.63 10.36 2.21
N GLU A 300 -21.82 9.33 2.47
CA GLU A 300 -20.37 9.34 2.25
C GLU A 300 -20.00 8.87 0.84
N ASP A 301 -18.95 9.47 0.25
CA ASP A 301 -18.35 8.99 -1.00
C ASP A 301 -17.34 7.84 -0.76
N ALA A 302 -16.72 7.30 -1.81
CA ALA A 302 -15.77 6.19 -1.68
C ALA A 302 -14.48 6.58 -0.91
N ALA A 303 -13.98 7.80 -1.10
CA ALA A 303 -12.68 8.21 -0.57
C ALA A 303 -12.63 8.23 0.98
N PRO A 304 -13.61 8.82 1.70
CA PRO A 304 -13.56 8.83 3.16
C PRO A 304 -13.67 7.44 3.79
N VAL A 305 -14.38 6.50 3.15
CA VAL A 305 -14.48 5.11 3.64
C VAL A 305 -13.11 4.44 3.59
N LEU A 306 -12.42 4.60 2.46
CA LEU A 306 -11.06 4.07 2.27
C LEU A 306 -10.06 4.70 3.22
N GLU A 307 -10.11 6.02 3.40
CA GLU A 307 -9.22 6.75 4.32
C GLU A 307 -9.35 6.23 5.76
N ARG A 308 -10.58 5.98 6.22
CA ARG A 308 -10.85 5.38 7.53
C ARG A 308 -10.29 3.97 7.67
N ALA A 309 -10.42 3.13 6.63
CA ALA A 309 -9.79 1.81 6.61
C ALA A 309 -8.25 1.91 6.63
N ASP A 310 -7.65 2.89 5.93
CA ASP A 310 -6.22 3.15 5.97
C ASP A 310 -5.74 3.57 7.36
N VAL A 311 -6.50 4.41 8.08
CA VAL A 311 -6.23 4.75 9.47
C VAL A 311 -6.23 3.50 10.34
N ALA A 312 -7.23 2.64 10.20
CA ALA A 312 -7.30 1.38 10.94
C ALA A 312 -6.13 0.43 10.59
N LEU A 313 -5.71 0.36 9.32
CA LEU A 313 -4.56 -0.43 8.89
C LEU A 313 -3.25 0.08 9.51
N ARG A 314 -3.03 1.41 9.50
CA ARG A 314 -1.87 2.02 10.16
C ARG A 314 -1.85 1.66 11.65
N ARG A 315 -3.02 1.70 12.31
CA ARG A 315 -3.15 1.24 13.71
C ARG A 315 -2.72 -0.22 13.83
N ALA A 316 -3.28 -1.14 13.03
CA ALA A 316 -2.95 -2.56 13.06
C ALA A 316 -1.43 -2.83 12.92
N ARG A 317 -0.77 -2.10 12.02
CA ARG A 317 0.69 -2.19 11.84
C ARG A 317 1.45 -1.69 13.06
N SER A 318 0.98 -0.60 13.65
CA SER A 318 1.63 0.03 14.80
C SER A 318 1.44 -0.70 16.14
N ILE A 319 0.46 -1.61 16.27
CA ILE A 319 0.25 -2.42 17.49
C ILE A 319 0.83 -3.84 17.40
N GLY A 320 1.66 -4.13 16.39
CA GLY A 320 2.38 -5.41 16.28
C GLY A 320 2.19 -6.19 14.99
N ARG A 321 1.55 -5.60 13.97
CA ARG A 321 1.32 -6.20 12.64
C ARG A 321 0.54 -7.54 12.72
N ASN A 322 0.45 -8.27 11.61
CA ASN A 322 -0.24 -9.56 11.50
C ASN A 322 -1.66 -9.61 12.11
N GLN A 323 -2.38 -8.49 12.08
CA GLN A 323 -3.68 -8.37 12.73
C GLN A 323 -4.62 -7.45 11.95
N THR A 324 -5.88 -7.48 12.33
CA THR A 324 -6.92 -6.66 11.70
C THR A 324 -7.51 -5.71 12.73
N MET A 325 -7.60 -4.43 12.39
CA MET A 325 -8.19 -3.41 13.24
C MET A 325 -9.47 -2.85 12.63
N LEU A 326 -10.48 -2.62 13.46
CA LEU A 326 -11.71 -1.93 13.06
C LEU A 326 -11.52 -0.42 13.20
N GLU A 327 -12.12 0.38 12.33
CA GLU A 327 -12.17 1.82 12.54
C GLU A 327 -12.89 2.17 13.84
N SER A 328 -14.00 1.47 14.13
CA SER A 328 -14.79 1.62 15.36
C SER A 328 -14.11 1.12 16.64
N SER A 329 -12.90 0.55 16.56
CA SER A 329 -12.17 0.16 17.77
C SER A 329 -11.77 1.40 18.57
N HIS A 330 -12.42 1.60 19.71
CA HIS A 330 -12.15 2.68 20.67
C HIS A 330 -10.86 2.44 21.46
N LEU A 331 -9.76 2.13 20.79
CA LEU A 331 -8.45 2.19 21.40
C LEU A 331 -7.90 3.63 21.25
N PRO A 332 -7.37 4.24 22.33
CA PRO A 332 -6.64 5.49 22.20
C PRO A 332 -5.52 5.31 21.17
N SER A 333 -5.25 6.33 20.36
CA SER A 333 -4.12 6.25 19.43
C SER A 333 -2.83 5.96 20.20
N ILE A 334 -1.85 5.32 19.55
CA ILE A 334 -0.56 5.06 20.21
C ILE A 334 0.08 6.35 20.72
N ALA A 335 -0.13 7.48 20.04
CA ALA A 335 0.30 8.78 20.54
C ALA A 335 -0.37 9.18 21.86
N VAL A 336 -1.66 8.89 22.05
CA VAL A 336 -2.35 9.12 23.34
C VAL A 336 -1.79 8.16 24.40
N GLN A 337 -1.62 6.88 24.06
CA GLN A 337 -1.05 5.90 25.00
C GLN A 337 0.39 6.27 25.41
N LEU A 338 1.22 6.74 24.47
CA LEU A 338 2.59 7.18 24.74
C LEU A 338 2.60 8.42 25.63
N ARG A 339 1.73 9.39 25.35
CA ARG A 339 1.57 10.58 26.19
C ARG A 339 1.15 10.21 27.61
N ASP A 340 0.19 9.31 27.76
CA ASP A 340 -0.27 8.83 29.07
C ASP A 340 0.84 8.05 29.79
N ALA A 341 1.62 7.23 29.06
CA ALA A 341 2.75 6.50 29.60
C ALA A 341 3.90 7.42 30.06
N LEU A 342 4.17 8.50 29.31
CA LEU A 342 5.13 9.53 29.71
C LEU A 342 4.64 10.27 30.96
N ALA A 343 3.36 10.64 31.03
CA ALA A 343 2.77 11.29 32.19
C ALA A 343 2.77 10.38 33.45
N ALA A 344 2.62 9.07 33.24
CA ALA A 344 2.63 8.07 34.30
C ALA A 344 4.04 7.53 34.64
N GLU A 345 5.09 8.00 33.96
CA GLU A 345 6.47 7.49 34.08
C GLU A 345 6.59 5.95 33.91
N THR A 346 5.80 5.36 33.00
CA THR A 346 5.78 3.90 32.74
C THR A 346 6.59 3.46 31.53
N VAL A 347 7.14 4.41 30.77
CA VAL A 347 8.06 4.12 29.67
C VAL A 347 9.35 3.51 30.25
N GLY A 348 9.73 2.33 29.75
CA GLY A 348 10.88 1.57 30.24
C GLY A 348 12.19 2.01 29.60
N VAL A 349 13.28 1.85 30.35
CA VAL A 349 14.66 2.01 29.86
C VAL A 349 15.45 0.76 30.23
N ARG A 350 16.14 0.19 29.24
CA ARG A 350 17.07 -0.93 29.41
C ARG A 350 18.48 -0.44 29.19
N TYR A 351 19.45 -1.15 29.76
CA TYR A 351 20.85 -0.76 29.71
C TYR A 351 21.68 -1.85 29.05
N GLN A 352 22.48 -1.49 28.05
CA GLN A 352 23.40 -2.42 27.40
C GLN A 352 24.85 -2.09 27.76
N PRO A 353 25.67 -3.07 28.20
CA PRO A 353 27.07 -2.82 28.55
C PRO A 353 27.95 -2.43 27.36
N ILE A 354 28.81 -1.43 27.56
CA ILE A 354 29.89 -1.04 26.67
C ILE A 354 31.21 -1.53 27.26
N ILE A 355 31.96 -2.28 26.47
CA ILE A 355 33.15 -3.01 26.91
C ILE A 355 34.41 -2.36 26.37
N ARG A 356 35.44 -2.23 27.21
CA ARG A 356 36.82 -2.01 26.77
C ARG A 356 37.44 -3.36 26.45
N LEU A 357 37.85 -3.52 25.20
CA LEU A 357 38.55 -4.70 24.72
C LEU A 357 40.00 -4.68 25.23
N GLY A 358 40.38 -5.70 25.97
CA GLY A 358 41.72 -5.84 26.55
C GLY A 358 42.14 -7.30 26.66
N GLU A 359 43.18 -7.58 27.47
CA GLU A 359 43.48 -8.95 27.91
C GLU A 359 42.33 -9.52 28.75
N ILE A 360 41.74 -8.65 29.57
CA ILE A 360 40.50 -8.89 30.30
C ILE A 360 39.51 -7.82 29.85
N ASP A 361 38.39 -8.26 29.30
CA ASP A 361 37.33 -7.37 28.86
C ASP A 361 36.65 -6.74 30.07
N THR A 362 36.52 -5.41 30.07
CA THR A 362 35.98 -4.67 31.23
C THR A 362 34.82 -3.79 30.81
N VAL A 363 33.72 -3.82 31.57
CA VAL A 363 32.62 -2.88 31.36
C VAL A 363 33.10 -1.48 31.73
N ILE A 364 32.95 -0.51 30.83
CA ILE A 364 33.33 0.89 31.04
C ILE A 364 32.15 1.84 31.00
N GLY A 365 31.02 1.39 30.44
CA GLY A 365 29.84 2.21 30.28
C GLY A 365 28.59 1.38 30.01
N VAL A 366 27.47 2.09 29.92
CA VAL A 366 26.18 1.53 29.55
C VAL A 366 25.49 2.47 28.57
N GLU A 367 24.79 1.89 27.59
CA GLU A 367 23.88 2.62 26.73
C GLU A 367 22.44 2.46 27.21
N ALA A 368 21.73 3.57 27.36
CA ALA A 368 20.31 3.60 27.68
C ALA A 368 19.46 3.43 26.43
N LEU A 369 18.68 2.36 26.41
CA LEU A 369 17.83 1.95 25.30
C LEU A 369 16.36 1.99 25.72
N LEU A 370 15.60 2.85 25.05
CA LEU A 370 14.17 3.00 25.22
C LEU A 370 13.45 1.67 24.94
N ARG A 371 12.51 1.30 25.82
CA ARG A 371 11.59 0.17 25.65
C ARG A 371 10.19 0.56 26.09
N TRP A 372 9.24 0.46 25.18
CA TRP A 372 7.84 0.75 25.49
C TRP A 372 6.91 -0.16 24.70
N SER A 373 5.89 -0.67 25.37
CA SER A 373 4.76 -1.37 24.77
C SER A 373 3.49 -0.54 24.97
N PRO A 374 2.66 -0.36 23.93
CA PRO A 374 1.29 0.08 24.13
C PRO A 374 0.50 -0.98 24.92
N GLU A 375 -0.56 -0.55 25.61
CA GLU A 375 -1.35 -1.40 26.51
C GLU A 375 -1.95 -2.64 25.80
N PHE A 376 -2.21 -2.51 24.50
CA PHE A 376 -2.84 -3.54 23.67
C PHE A 376 -2.00 -3.93 22.45
N GLY A 377 -0.66 -3.92 22.54
CA GLY A 377 0.21 -4.30 21.43
C GLY A 377 1.53 -4.96 21.86
N SER A 378 2.34 -5.34 20.87
CA SER A 378 3.70 -5.84 21.12
C SER A 378 4.64 -4.72 21.55
N ASP A 379 5.76 -5.09 22.19
CA ASP A 379 6.87 -4.18 22.42
C ASP A 379 7.30 -3.50 21.11
N LEU A 380 7.34 -2.17 21.12
CA LEU A 380 7.83 -1.38 19.99
C LEU A 380 9.34 -1.26 20.07
N GLN A 381 9.96 -1.30 18.90
CA GLN A 381 11.38 -0.97 18.79
C GLN A 381 11.58 0.54 19.05
N ALA A 382 12.77 0.92 19.53
CA ALA A 382 13.05 2.31 19.90
C ALA A 382 12.77 3.29 18.75
N ASN A 383 13.14 2.95 17.52
CA ASN A 383 12.87 3.73 16.32
C ASN A 383 11.36 3.93 16.04
N GLU A 384 10.52 2.93 16.31
CA GLU A 384 9.07 3.04 16.14
C GLU A 384 8.46 3.98 17.17
N VAL A 385 8.93 3.93 18.41
CA VAL A 385 8.48 4.84 19.48
C VAL A 385 8.92 6.28 19.19
N ILE A 386 10.18 6.47 18.76
CA ILE A 386 10.71 7.78 18.36
C ILE A 386 9.88 8.37 17.23
N ARG A 387 9.59 7.61 16.16
CA ARG A 387 8.75 8.09 15.05
C ARG A 387 7.36 8.50 15.51
N VAL A 388 6.72 7.71 16.38
CA VAL A 388 5.42 8.10 16.95
C VAL A 388 5.53 9.40 17.74
N ALA A 389 6.62 9.59 18.48
CA ALA A 389 6.85 10.80 19.25
C ALA A 389 7.09 12.03 18.35
N GLU A 390 7.87 11.89 17.29
CA GLU A 390 8.15 12.95 16.30
C GLU A 390 6.88 13.36 15.54
N ASP A 391 6.11 12.40 15.04
CA ASP A 391 4.87 12.66 14.27
C ASP A 391 3.77 13.34 15.10
N ASN A 392 3.89 13.37 16.44
CA ASN A 392 2.85 13.84 17.36
C ASN A 392 3.34 14.88 18.38
N ASP A 393 4.48 15.53 18.15
CA ASP A 393 5.06 16.56 19.02
C ASP A 393 5.31 16.08 20.48
N LEU A 394 5.66 14.80 20.65
CA LEU A 394 6.00 14.19 21.95
C LEU A 394 7.49 13.95 22.12
N ILE A 395 8.32 14.20 21.10
CA ILE A 395 9.76 13.89 21.12
C ILE A 395 10.51 14.59 22.25
N ALA A 396 10.23 15.89 22.48
CA ALA A 396 10.81 16.65 23.59
C ALA A 396 10.56 16.00 24.95
N ALA A 397 9.32 15.55 25.17
CA ALA A 397 8.91 14.93 26.43
C ALA A 397 9.54 13.54 26.60
N LEU A 398 9.65 12.78 25.51
CA LEU A 398 10.29 11.47 25.49
C LEU A 398 11.80 11.58 25.79
N ASP A 399 12.52 12.45 25.06
CA ASP A 399 13.96 12.65 25.22
C ASP A 399 14.29 13.14 26.64
N GLN A 400 13.53 14.11 27.17
CA GLN A 400 13.70 14.59 28.53
C GLN A 400 13.44 13.50 29.58
N TYR A 401 12.39 12.70 29.39
CA TYR A 401 12.06 11.59 30.28
C TYR A 401 13.17 10.53 30.28
N VAL A 402 13.61 10.09 29.10
CA VAL A 402 14.65 9.06 28.95
C VAL A 402 15.97 9.54 29.53
N LEU A 403 16.42 10.77 29.23
CA LEU A 403 17.64 11.33 29.78
C LEU A 403 17.61 11.39 31.31
N ARG A 404 16.54 11.94 31.89
CA ARG A 404 16.37 12.00 33.34
C ARG A 404 16.40 10.61 33.96
N ARG A 405 15.64 9.67 33.40
CA ARG A 405 15.56 8.29 33.92
C ARG A 405 16.90 7.59 33.83
N ALA A 406 17.58 7.71 32.71
CA ALA A 406 18.90 7.14 32.46
C ALA A 406 19.95 7.69 33.44
N CYS A 407 19.97 8.99 33.70
CA CYS A 407 20.87 9.60 34.68
C CYS A 407 20.61 9.10 36.11
N LEU A 408 19.33 8.96 36.52
CA LEU A 408 18.97 8.43 37.84
C LEU A 408 19.39 6.97 38.00
N ASP A 409 19.11 6.14 37.00
CA ASP A 409 19.48 4.73 37.01
C ASP A 409 21.01 4.56 36.92
N ALA A 410 21.72 5.34 36.12
CA ALA A 410 23.18 5.32 36.06
C ALA A 410 23.80 5.73 37.40
N GLN A 411 23.26 6.75 38.08
CA GLN A 411 23.69 7.11 39.43
C GLN A 411 23.46 5.95 40.42
N TRP A 412 22.33 5.25 40.30
CA TRP A 412 22.06 4.07 41.11
C TRP A 412 23.06 2.94 40.84
N ILE A 413 23.34 2.62 39.58
CA ILE A 413 24.34 1.62 39.16
C ILE A 413 25.71 2.00 39.71
N GLN A 414 26.15 3.26 39.51
CA GLN A 414 27.45 3.76 39.94
C GLN A 414 27.68 3.64 41.46
N ARG A 415 26.61 3.71 42.28
CA ARG A 415 26.69 3.47 43.73
C ARG A 415 26.90 1.99 44.09
N GLN A 416 26.47 1.06 43.24
CA GLN A 416 26.71 -0.37 43.42
C GLN A 416 28.11 -0.79 42.95
N VAL A 417 28.70 -0.05 41.99
CA VAL A 417 30.03 -0.33 41.41
C VAL A 417 31.02 0.81 41.65
N THR A 418 31.33 1.10 42.93
CA THR A 418 32.13 2.27 43.35
C THR A 418 33.53 2.36 42.73
N ASP A 419 34.13 1.23 42.39
CA ASP A 419 35.52 1.17 41.91
C ASP A 419 35.65 1.42 40.40
N LEU A 420 34.54 1.56 39.70
CA LEU A 420 34.50 1.82 38.26
C LEU A 420 33.91 3.20 38.01
N ARG A 421 34.55 4.00 37.17
CA ARG A 421 33.95 5.22 36.64
C ARG A 421 33.12 4.89 35.42
N LEU A 422 31.81 4.81 35.58
CA LEU A 422 30.88 4.39 34.53
C LEU A 422 30.56 5.55 33.58
N SER A 423 30.54 5.31 32.27
CA SER A 423 29.91 6.23 31.31
C SER A 423 28.47 5.86 31.01
N LEU A 424 27.64 6.86 30.80
CA LEU A 424 26.25 6.71 30.36
C LEU A 424 26.11 7.27 28.96
N SER A 425 25.70 6.43 28.01
CA SER A 425 25.29 6.82 26.67
C SER A 425 23.77 6.97 26.59
N VAL A 426 23.29 8.06 25.98
CA VAL A 426 21.86 8.30 25.72
C VAL A 426 21.69 8.83 24.30
N ASN A 427 20.78 8.23 23.56
CA ASN A 427 20.40 8.66 22.22
C ASN A 427 19.59 9.98 22.26
N VAL A 428 19.84 10.86 21.29
CA VAL A 428 19.19 12.17 21.17
C VAL A 428 18.58 12.30 19.77
N SER A 429 17.32 12.76 19.69
CA SER A 429 16.75 13.12 18.38
C SER A 429 17.45 14.37 17.83
N GLY A 430 17.86 14.33 16.57
CA GLY A 430 18.47 15.51 15.95
C GLY A 430 17.49 16.67 15.72
N LEU A 431 16.17 16.44 15.82
CA LEU A 431 15.17 17.51 15.88
C LEU A 431 15.28 18.31 17.19
N GLU A 432 15.50 17.64 18.32
CA GLU A 432 15.70 18.27 19.63
C GLU A 432 17.06 18.96 19.75
N LEU A 433 18.12 18.39 19.17
CA LEU A 433 19.47 18.97 19.26
C LEU A 433 19.53 20.42 18.76
N VAL A 434 18.69 20.76 17.79
CA VAL A 434 18.64 22.10 17.17
C VAL A 434 17.58 23.02 17.78
N GLU A 435 16.77 22.52 18.72
CA GLU A 435 15.80 23.31 19.47
C GLU A 435 16.51 24.31 20.39
N LYS A 436 15.92 25.50 20.51
CA LYS A 436 16.47 26.52 21.39
C LYS A 436 16.32 26.08 22.86
N GLY A 437 17.42 26.13 23.61
CA GLY A 437 17.45 25.77 25.03
C GLY A 437 17.58 24.27 25.31
N TYR A 438 17.83 23.43 24.29
CA TYR A 438 18.10 22.00 24.52
C TYR A 438 19.29 21.77 25.44
N VAL A 439 20.41 22.47 25.21
CA VAL A 439 21.61 22.39 26.04
C VAL A 439 21.31 22.74 27.50
N ASP A 440 20.55 23.83 27.73
CA ASP A 440 20.12 24.23 29.08
C ASP A 440 19.32 23.12 29.76
N ARG A 441 18.37 22.48 29.04
CA ARG A 441 17.59 21.34 29.57
C ARG A 441 18.48 20.16 29.96
N VAL A 442 19.51 19.85 29.18
CA VAL A 442 20.46 18.77 29.52
C VAL A 442 21.26 19.13 30.77
N VAL A 443 21.78 20.35 30.86
CA VAL A 443 22.53 20.84 32.02
C VAL A 443 21.67 20.83 33.29
N ASP A 444 20.42 21.29 33.20
CA ASP A 444 19.46 21.26 34.29
C ASP A 444 19.15 19.82 34.73
N THR A 445 19.02 18.89 33.78
CA THR A 445 18.79 17.47 34.08
C THR A 445 19.98 16.84 34.79
N LEU A 446 21.20 17.15 34.36
CA LEU A 446 22.43 16.70 35.04
C LEU A 446 22.52 17.28 36.46
N ALA A 447 22.19 18.57 36.64
CA ALA A 447 22.17 19.21 37.95
C ALA A 447 21.12 18.58 38.88
N ALA A 448 19.92 18.30 38.37
CA ALA A 448 18.83 17.70 39.12
C ALA A 448 19.07 16.23 39.51
N THR A 449 19.69 15.46 38.62
CA THR A 449 19.99 14.03 38.86
C THR A 449 21.32 13.82 39.58
N GLY A 450 22.23 14.80 39.52
CA GLY A 450 23.58 14.71 40.08
C GLY A 450 24.51 13.78 39.28
N TRP A 451 24.18 13.47 38.01
CA TRP A 451 25.07 12.71 37.14
C TRP A 451 26.21 13.62 36.62
N PRO A 452 27.49 13.18 36.64
CA PRO A 452 28.59 14.03 36.18
C PRO A 452 28.56 14.24 34.66
N ALA A 453 28.62 15.50 34.21
CA ALA A 453 28.62 15.84 32.77
C ALA A 453 29.67 15.06 31.97
N ALA A 454 30.91 14.96 32.49
CA ALA A 454 32.00 14.21 31.85
C ALA A 454 31.76 12.70 31.70
N GLN A 455 30.75 12.15 32.37
CA GLN A 455 30.36 10.74 32.25
C GLN A 455 29.19 10.53 31.32
N LEU A 456 28.41 11.59 30.99
CA LEU A 456 27.37 11.55 29.98
C LEU A 456 27.98 11.61 28.58
N ILE A 457 27.51 10.73 27.71
CA ILE A 457 27.74 10.70 26.28
C ILE A 457 26.36 10.85 25.62
N LEU A 458 26.20 11.88 24.81
CA LEU A 458 25.01 12.03 23.96
C LEU A 458 25.32 11.49 22.58
N GLU A 459 24.48 10.57 22.13
CA GLU A 459 24.61 9.88 20.85
C GLU A 459 23.69 10.54 19.83
N VAL A 460 24.27 10.94 18.70
CA VAL A 460 23.56 11.65 17.65
C VAL A 460 23.79 10.92 16.33
N THR A 461 22.70 10.53 15.67
CA THR A 461 22.74 9.82 14.39
C THR A 461 23.28 10.71 13.27
N GLU A 462 24.17 10.15 12.45
CA GLU A 462 24.85 10.92 11.40
C GLU A 462 23.89 11.57 10.39
N SER A 463 22.83 10.85 10.02
CA SER A 463 21.86 11.27 9.00
C SER A 463 21.06 12.50 9.40
N VAL A 464 20.89 12.74 10.70
CA VAL A 464 20.07 13.84 11.23
C VAL A 464 20.90 15.10 11.47
N ILE A 465 22.22 14.99 11.58
CA ILE A 465 23.09 16.16 11.72
C ILE A 465 23.31 16.82 10.36
N ASP A 466 22.65 17.96 10.15
CA ASP A 466 23.03 18.86 9.06
C ASP A 466 24.31 19.64 9.42
N VAL A 467 25.45 19.14 8.95
CA VAL A 467 26.79 19.72 9.15
C VAL A 467 26.93 21.10 8.50
N ASP A 468 26.10 21.42 7.51
CA ASP A 468 26.11 22.72 6.85
C ASP A 468 25.19 23.74 7.55
N ARG A 469 24.42 23.30 8.57
CA ARG A 469 23.60 24.15 9.41
C ARG A 469 24.38 24.61 10.66
N PRO A 470 24.69 25.92 10.80
CA PRO A 470 25.53 26.42 11.90
C PRO A 470 24.99 26.15 13.30
N SER A 471 23.66 26.06 13.45
CA SER A 471 23.03 25.83 14.78
C SER A 471 23.34 24.46 15.36
N SER A 472 23.45 23.41 14.52
CA SER A 472 23.71 22.05 14.97
C SER A 472 25.14 21.92 15.52
N ILE A 473 26.11 22.48 14.78
CA ILE A 473 27.52 22.51 15.20
C ILE A 473 27.69 23.35 16.47
N TYR A 474 26.99 24.48 16.58
CA TYR A 474 27.01 25.32 17.78
C TYR A 474 26.51 24.56 19.01
N ALA A 475 25.36 23.87 18.92
CA ALA A 475 24.80 23.10 20.03
C ALA A 475 25.75 21.99 20.52
N LEU A 476 26.41 21.27 19.59
CA LEU A 476 27.40 20.26 19.96
C LEU A 476 28.64 20.86 20.65
N HIS A 477 29.13 22.01 20.19
CA HIS A 477 30.20 22.73 20.89
C HIS A 477 29.79 23.17 22.29
N GLU A 478 28.56 23.66 22.44
CA GLU A 478 28.03 24.11 23.72
C GLU A 478 27.91 22.96 24.73
N LEU A 479 27.37 21.80 24.32
CA LEU A 479 27.36 20.57 25.12
C LEU A 479 28.77 20.20 25.60
N ARG A 480 29.76 20.23 24.70
CA ARG A 480 31.16 19.93 25.04
C ARG A 480 31.79 20.96 25.97
N ASN A 481 31.44 22.23 25.85
CA ASN A 481 31.88 23.29 26.77
C ASN A 481 31.33 23.07 28.19
N HIS A 482 30.17 22.43 28.33
CA HIS A 482 29.64 21.96 29.61
C HIS A 482 30.25 20.63 30.09
N GLY A 483 31.23 20.09 29.36
CA GLY A 483 31.93 18.85 29.68
C GLY A 483 31.16 17.58 29.31
N ILE A 484 30.05 17.69 28.58
CA ILE A 484 29.28 16.55 28.08
C ILE A 484 30.00 16.00 26.84
N ARG A 485 30.13 14.68 26.75
CA ARG A 485 30.75 14.05 25.58
C ARG A 485 29.72 13.81 24.48
N VAL A 486 30.17 13.88 23.24
CA VAL A 486 29.33 13.63 22.05
C VAL A 486 29.84 12.40 21.31
N ALA A 487 28.92 11.55 20.86
CA ALA A 487 29.17 10.43 19.99
C ALA A 487 28.39 10.59 18.69
N ILE A 488 28.99 10.19 17.56
CA ILE A 488 28.26 10.03 16.30
C ILE A 488 27.86 8.57 16.18
N ASP A 489 26.56 8.35 16.03
CA ASP A 489 25.94 7.03 15.92
C ASP A 489 25.68 6.63 14.45
N ASP A 490 25.51 5.32 14.21
CA ASP A 490 25.27 4.70 12.90
C ASP A 490 26.33 5.02 11.82
N PHE A 491 27.59 5.23 12.21
CA PHE A 491 28.64 5.63 11.27
C PHE A 491 28.86 4.58 10.17
N GLY A 492 28.77 5.01 8.91
CA GLY A 492 29.04 4.18 7.72
C GLY A 492 27.80 3.66 6.98
N THR A 493 26.59 3.86 7.51
CA THR A 493 25.33 3.46 6.85
C THR A 493 24.84 4.46 5.78
N GLY A 494 25.43 5.66 5.73
CA GLY A 494 25.09 6.73 4.77
C GLY A 494 26.26 7.16 3.86
N TYR A 495 26.03 8.20 3.04
CA TYR A 495 27.09 8.87 2.26
C TYR A 495 27.96 9.76 3.16
N SER A 496 28.65 9.17 4.13
CA SER A 496 29.56 9.89 5.02
C SER A 496 30.75 10.38 4.21
N SER A 497 30.83 11.69 3.95
CA SER A 497 32.07 12.26 3.45
C SER A 497 33.02 12.44 4.63
N LEU A 498 34.24 11.91 4.51
CA LEU A 498 35.32 12.12 5.50
C LEU A 498 35.51 13.61 5.85
N SER A 499 35.15 14.51 4.93
CA SER A 499 35.16 15.96 5.13
C SER A 499 34.09 16.46 6.12
N ARG A 500 32.94 15.77 6.27
CA ARG A 500 31.93 16.08 7.30
C ARG A 500 32.43 15.70 8.68
N LEU A 501 33.02 14.52 8.81
CA LEU A 501 33.55 14.01 10.08
C LEU A 501 34.60 14.95 10.69
N GLN A 502 35.47 15.53 9.87
CA GLN A 502 36.48 16.51 10.31
C GLN A 502 35.89 17.79 10.89
N LYS A 503 34.66 18.16 10.53
CA LYS A 503 34.00 19.38 11.00
C LYS A 503 33.14 19.14 12.24
N LEU A 504 32.82 17.88 12.55
CA LEU A 504 31.93 17.54 13.65
C LEU A 504 32.67 17.55 14.98
N PRO A 505 32.24 18.34 15.97
CA PRO A 505 32.81 18.31 17.31
C PRO A 505 32.32 17.07 18.04
N THR A 506 32.99 15.94 17.82
CA THR A 506 32.71 14.65 18.44
C THR A 506 33.88 14.15 19.30
N ASP A 507 33.59 13.35 20.31
CA ASP A 507 34.57 12.74 21.21
C ASP A 507 34.74 11.24 20.93
N LEU A 508 33.78 10.59 20.27
CA LEU A 508 33.85 9.18 19.86
C LEU A 508 32.92 8.86 18.68
N LEU A 509 33.13 7.71 18.05
CA LEU A 509 32.29 7.20 16.96
C LEU A 509 31.73 5.84 17.34
N LYS A 510 30.47 5.58 16.99
CA LYS A 510 29.87 4.25 17.06
C LYS A 510 29.75 3.71 15.64
N LEU A 511 30.38 2.56 15.41
CA LEU A 511 30.36 1.87 14.13
C LEU A 511 29.20 0.89 14.12
N ASP A 512 28.31 1.05 13.14
CA ASP A 512 27.10 0.25 13.01
C ASP A 512 27.36 -1.27 12.93
N GLY A 513 26.44 -2.04 13.50
CA GLY A 513 26.54 -3.50 13.59
C GLY A 513 26.49 -4.23 12.24
N SER A 514 26.01 -3.60 11.16
CA SER A 514 26.10 -4.22 9.83
C SER A 514 27.55 -4.52 9.43
N PHE A 515 28.53 -3.74 9.92
CA PHE A 515 29.93 -3.94 9.61
C PHE A 515 30.55 -5.13 10.37
N THR A 516 30.11 -5.41 11.59
CA THR A 516 30.56 -6.60 12.33
C THR A 516 30.00 -7.89 11.76
N SER A 517 28.77 -7.84 11.22
CA SER A 517 28.13 -8.99 10.57
C SER A 517 28.96 -9.55 9.39
N SER A 518 29.85 -8.74 8.81
CA SER A 518 30.77 -9.15 7.74
C SER A 518 31.91 -10.08 8.20
N ILE A 519 32.13 -10.23 9.51
CA ILE A 519 33.14 -11.12 10.09
C ILE A 519 32.61 -12.57 10.08
N THR A 520 32.85 -13.28 8.98
CA THR A 520 32.46 -14.70 8.85
C THR A 520 33.50 -15.64 9.44
N SER A 521 33.06 -16.77 10.03
CA SER A 521 33.92 -17.82 10.57
C SER A 521 34.81 -18.54 9.53
N VAL A 522 34.54 -18.33 8.24
CA VAL A 522 35.28 -18.92 7.10
C VAL A 522 36.50 -18.08 6.71
N SER A 523 36.51 -16.79 7.05
CA SER A 523 37.63 -15.89 6.77
C SER A 523 38.53 -15.75 7.99
N SER A 524 39.75 -16.27 7.91
CA SER A 524 40.78 -16.08 8.94
C SER A 524 41.33 -14.66 9.01
N SER A 525 40.95 -13.78 8.07
CA SER A 525 41.41 -12.39 8.01
C SER A 525 40.28 -11.40 8.25
N ALA A 526 40.58 -10.34 8.98
CA ALA A 526 39.67 -9.22 9.18
C ALA A 526 39.20 -8.63 7.82
N PRO A 527 37.93 -8.19 7.72
CA PRO A 527 37.45 -7.43 6.56
C PRO A 527 38.34 -6.20 6.28
N PRO A 528 38.76 -5.95 5.02
CA PRO A 528 39.61 -4.79 4.67
C PRO A 528 39.03 -3.44 5.10
N PHE A 529 37.70 -3.30 5.06
CA PHE A 529 37.02 -2.07 5.45
C PHE A 529 37.17 -1.78 6.95
N LEU A 530 36.98 -2.77 7.82
CA LEU A 530 37.16 -2.61 9.27
C LEU A 530 38.58 -2.18 9.62
N ARG A 531 39.60 -2.69 8.91
CA ARG A 531 40.99 -2.21 9.06
C ARG A 531 41.15 -0.74 8.66
N ALA A 532 40.49 -0.31 7.58
CA ALA A 532 40.54 1.09 7.15
C ALA A 532 39.85 2.01 8.17
N VAL A 533 38.70 1.59 8.73
CA VAL A 533 37.98 2.32 9.79
C VAL A 533 38.80 2.40 11.07
N ALA A 534 39.44 1.31 11.49
CA ALA A 534 40.35 1.32 12.65
C ALA A 534 41.51 2.31 12.45
N GLY A 535 42.12 2.30 11.24
CA GLY A 535 43.17 3.25 10.86
C GLY A 535 42.68 4.70 10.86
N LEU A 536 41.46 4.95 10.40
CA LEU A 536 40.84 6.27 10.40
C LEU A 536 40.62 6.79 11.84
N GLY A 537 40.03 5.97 12.72
CA GLY A 537 39.84 6.34 14.12
C GLY A 537 41.15 6.70 14.80
N HIS A 538 42.20 5.90 14.56
CA HIS A 538 43.53 6.19 15.08
C HIS A 538 44.12 7.50 14.52
N ALA A 539 44.00 7.73 13.20
CA ALA A 539 44.53 8.93 12.56
C ALA A 539 43.82 10.22 13.00
N LEU A 540 42.53 10.14 13.32
CA LEU A 540 41.73 11.27 13.82
C LEU A 540 41.81 11.43 15.34
N GLY A 541 42.43 10.48 16.06
CA GLY A 541 42.40 10.46 17.52
C GLY A 541 41.00 10.27 18.10
N LEU A 542 40.10 9.65 17.32
CA LEU A 542 38.71 9.41 17.71
C LEU A 542 38.54 7.94 18.11
N PRO A 543 38.25 7.65 19.40
CA PRO A 543 37.90 6.32 19.85
C PRO A 543 36.65 5.80 19.12
N ILE A 544 36.67 4.53 18.72
CA ILE A 544 35.55 3.86 18.04
C ILE A 544 34.98 2.79 18.97
N VAL A 545 33.67 2.84 19.19
CA VAL A 545 32.87 1.74 19.76
C VAL A 545 32.31 0.95 18.59
N VAL A 546 32.58 -0.35 18.55
CA VAL A 546 32.03 -1.22 17.52
C VAL A 546 30.77 -1.92 18.04
N GLU A 547 29.65 -1.74 17.37
CA GLU A 547 28.36 -2.32 17.76
C GLU A 547 28.11 -3.68 17.13
N GLY A 548 27.04 -4.35 17.56
CA GLY A 548 26.58 -5.59 16.95
C GLY A 548 27.57 -6.75 17.09
N VAL A 549 28.35 -6.81 18.18
CA VAL A 549 29.22 -7.97 18.46
C VAL A 549 28.39 -9.10 19.08
N GLU A 550 28.15 -10.15 18.31
CA GLU A 550 27.31 -11.29 18.68
C GLU A 550 28.14 -12.51 19.10
N THR A 551 29.38 -12.63 18.61
CA THR A 551 30.23 -13.81 18.88
C THR A 551 31.59 -13.48 19.50
N ALA A 552 32.14 -14.44 20.25
CA ALA A 552 33.50 -14.37 20.79
C ALA A 552 34.57 -14.27 19.68
N HIS A 553 34.27 -14.82 18.50
CA HIS A 553 35.13 -14.74 17.33
C HIS A 553 35.23 -13.30 16.81
N GLU A 554 34.09 -12.62 16.63
CA GLU A 554 34.07 -11.19 16.26
C GLU A 554 34.85 -10.34 17.26
N ALA A 555 34.63 -10.52 18.57
CA ALA A 555 35.36 -9.79 19.61
C ALA A 555 36.88 -9.99 19.49
N THR A 556 37.33 -11.22 19.20
CA THR A 556 38.75 -11.54 19.00
C THR A 556 39.32 -10.86 17.76
N VAL A 557 38.57 -10.87 16.66
CA VAL A 557 38.96 -10.22 15.40
C VAL A 557 39.03 -8.71 15.56
N LEU A 558 38.06 -8.09 16.23
CA LEU A 558 38.05 -6.64 16.54
C LEU A 558 39.23 -6.23 17.42
N ARG A 559 39.53 -7.01 18.46
CA ARG A 559 40.71 -6.80 19.33
C ARG A 559 42.01 -6.86 18.52
N GLY A 560 42.14 -7.85 17.62
CA GLY A 560 43.30 -7.99 16.75
C GLY A 560 43.48 -6.84 15.74
N MET A 561 42.41 -6.11 15.43
CA MET A 561 42.45 -4.90 14.59
C MET A 561 42.76 -3.61 15.37
N GLY A 562 42.83 -3.67 16.70
CA GLY A 562 43.10 -2.51 17.54
C GLY A 562 41.88 -1.68 17.90
N PHE A 563 40.66 -2.20 17.74
CA PHE A 563 39.48 -1.55 18.31
C PHE A 563 39.53 -1.62 19.84
N ALA A 564 39.33 -0.48 20.49
CA ALA A 564 39.45 -0.35 21.95
C ALA A 564 38.14 -0.62 22.69
N MET A 565 36.99 -0.45 22.02
CA MET A 565 35.68 -0.56 22.64
C MET A 565 34.71 -1.33 21.74
N ALA A 566 33.82 -2.10 22.36
CA ALA A 566 32.80 -2.85 21.66
C ALA A 566 31.52 -3.00 22.49
N GLN A 567 30.41 -3.25 21.79
CA GLN A 567 29.09 -3.47 22.35
C GLN A 567 28.37 -4.53 21.51
N GLY A 568 27.55 -5.35 22.17
CA GLY A 568 26.73 -6.34 21.48
C GLY A 568 26.28 -7.49 22.37
N TYR A 569 25.48 -8.40 21.80
CA TYR A 569 24.86 -9.49 22.54
C TYR A 569 25.85 -10.52 23.09
N HIS A 570 27.06 -10.58 22.55
CA HIS A 570 28.14 -11.38 23.13
C HIS A 570 28.45 -10.97 24.57
N PHE A 571 28.44 -9.66 24.85
CA PHE A 571 28.81 -9.08 26.14
C PHE A 571 27.61 -8.89 27.07
N GLY A 572 26.44 -8.62 26.48
CA GLY A 572 25.20 -8.46 27.22
C GLY A 572 24.08 -7.95 26.33
N ARG A 573 22.89 -8.51 26.52
CA ARG A 573 21.67 -7.96 25.92
C ARG A 573 21.22 -6.72 26.70
N PRO A 574 20.40 -5.84 26.08
CA PRO A 574 19.73 -4.76 26.82
C PRO A 574 18.93 -5.34 28.00
N GLN A 575 19.26 -4.94 29.21
CA GLN A 575 18.76 -5.57 30.45
C GLN A 575 18.35 -4.53 31.51
N THR A 576 17.79 -4.97 32.65
CA THR A 576 17.43 -4.02 33.72
C THR A 576 18.69 -3.39 34.34
N ARG A 577 18.52 -2.29 35.09
CA ARG A 577 19.64 -1.70 35.85
C ARG A 577 20.20 -2.67 36.89
N GLU A 578 19.36 -3.53 37.48
CA GLU A 578 19.78 -4.57 38.42
C GLU A 578 20.63 -5.65 37.72
N ASP A 579 20.18 -6.15 36.56
CA ASP A 579 20.91 -7.18 35.80
C ASP A 579 22.24 -6.65 35.22
N VAL A 580 22.30 -5.36 34.88
CA VAL A 580 23.55 -4.72 34.45
C VAL A 580 24.59 -4.72 35.57
N VAL A 581 24.19 -4.46 36.82
CA VAL A 581 25.13 -4.51 37.96
C VAL A 581 25.73 -5.91 38.08
N ASP A 582 24.90 -6.95 37.98
CA ASP A 582 25.36 -8.34 37.99
C ASP A 582 26.35 -8.62 36.86
N THR A 583 26.09 -8.09 35.66
CA THR A 583 26.99 -8.23 34.50
C THR A 583 28.32 -7.53 34.74
N ILE A 584 28.32 -6.32 35.30
CA ILE A 584 29.55 -5.57 35.63
C ILE A 584 30.37 -6.32 36.68
N VAL A 585 29.71 -6.92 37.68
CA VAL A 585 30.40 -7.69 38.74
C VAL A 585 30.99 -8.98 38.18
N ARG A 586 30.26 -9.71 37.33
CA ARG A 586 30.75 -10.96 36.72
C ARG A 586 31.90 -10.74 35.75
N ALA A 587 31.88 -9.67 34.97
CA ALA A 587 32.97 -9.35 34.03
C ALA A 587 34.32 -9.06 34.72
N ARG A 588 34.33 -8.93 36.06
CA ARG A 588 35.55 -8.75 36.86
C ARG A 588 36.15 -10.06 37.39
N LEU A 589 35.36 -11.14 37.43
CA LEU A 589 35.78 -12.48 37.86
C LEU A 589 36.32 -13.26 36.67
#